data_AF-A0A2N2I6B7-F1
#
_entry.id   AF-A0A2N2I6B7-F1
#
_cell.length_a   1.000
_cell.length_b   1.000
_cell.length_c   1.000
_cell.angle_alpha   90.00
_cell.angle_beta   90.00
_cell.angle_gamma   90.00
#
_symmetry.space_group_name_H-M   'P 1'
#
loop_
_entity.id
_entity.type
_entity.pdbx_description
1 polymer ?
#
loop_
_entity_poly.entity_id
_entity_poly.type
_entity_poly.pdbx_seq_one_letter_code
_entity_poly.pdbx_strand_id
1 'polypeptide(L)'
;MAVPPENQVTPSAPLPGKTVAVAGKLPKATHATVHACLERLGANVTNKPSLKTDLLVLGGPPGFEAIDALDSGIPFLLPDDLADLERGAPLARYVGRRDLTEQDPASFASRRLDELHDALVAIDTGGEVWHDELTLTIHPSGRLSARLRELGGTPTEDHVRRVLQREDWPRVTSPCNVSHPITFGPIAL
;
A
#
# COMPACT_ATOMS: atom_id res chain seq x y z
N MET A 1 46.75 -14.80 -2.55
CA MET A 1 45.43 -14.76 -3.19
C MET A 1 44.63 -13.68 -2.46
N ALA A 2 44.55 -12.48 -3.03
CA ALA A 2 43.84 -11.37 -2.40
C ALA A 2 42.35 -11.54 -2.68
N VAL A 3 41.54 -11.68 -1.64
CA VAL A 3 40.09 -11.59 -1.72
C VAL A 3 39.71 -10.16 -2.12
N PRO A 4 38.92 -9.95 -3.19
CA PRO A 4 38.47 -8.61 -3.56
C PRO A 4 37.50 -8.07 -2.49
N PRO A 5 37.51 -6.76 -2.19
CA PRO A 5 36.63 -6.19 -1.19
C PRO A 5 35.18 -6.36 -1.63
N GLU A 6 34.41 -6.94 -0.73
CA GLU A 6 32.98 -7.15 -0.83
C GLU A 6 32.27 -5.84 -1.17
N ASN A 7 31.37 -5.95 -2.13
CA ASN A 7 30.53 -4.91 -2.71
C ASN A 7 30.00 -3.96 -1.63
N GLN A 8 30.66 -2.81 -1.43
CA GLN A 8 30.08 -1.72 -0.67
C GLN A 8 28.93 -1.17 -1.48
N VAL A 9 27.73 -1.67 -1.22
CA VAL A 9 26.48 -1.05 -1.64
C VAL A 9 26.48 0.33 -0.99
N THR A 10 26.98 1.33 -1.72
CA THR A 10 26.55 2.71 -1.50
C THR A 10 25.04 2.65 -1.34
N PRO A 11 24.44 3.15 -0.24
CA PRO A 11 23.00 3.17 -0.14
C PRO A 11 22.53 4.07 -1.28
N SER A 12 22.14 3.44 -2.39
CA SER A 12 21.41 4.12 -3.45
C SER A 12 20.22 4.73 -2.74
N ALA A 13 20.03 6.04 -2.92
CA ALA A 13 18.93 6.75 -2.29
C ALA A 13 17.64 5.93 -2.48
N PRO A 14 16.81 5.71 -1.45
CA PRO A 14 15.78 4.66 -1.49
C PRO A 14 14.67 4.92 -2.51
N LEU A 15 14.57 6.15 -3.04
CA LEU A 15 13.62 6.55 -4.07
C LEU A 15 14.29 7.14 -5.32
N PRO A 16 15.38 6.54 -5.86
CA PRO A 16 16.25 7.22 -6.80
C PRO A 16 15.51 7.43 -8.14
N GLY A 17 15.27 8.70 -8.50
CA GLY A 17 14.62 9.11 -9.75
C GLY A 17 13.11 8.83 -9.83
N LYS A 18 12.49 8.28 -8.78
CA LYS A 18 11.05 7.96 -8.77
C LYS A 18 10.21 9.23 -8.72
N THR A 19 9.13 9.29 -9.48
CA THR A 19 8.16 10.39 -9.43
C THR A 19 7.18 10.14 -8.28
N VAL A 20 7.26 10.95 -7.23
CA VAL A 20 6.45 10.77 -6.01
C VAL A 20 5.46 11.91 -5.87
N ALA A 21 4.17 11.58 -5.76
CA ALA A 21 3.14 12.57 -5.47
C ALA A 21 2.79 12.60 -3.99
N VAL A 22 2.45 13.76 -3.44
CA VAL A 22 1.92 13.87 -2.07
C VAL A 22 0.42 14.17 -2.15
N ALA A 23 -0.41 13.37 -1.49
CA ALA A 23 -1.86 13.54 -1.49
C ALA A 23 -2.45 13.47 -0.08
N GLY A 24 -3.54 14.21 0.13
CA GLY A 24 -4.24 14.26 1.42
C GLY A 24 -3.66 15.28 2.42
N LYS A 25 -4.27 15.32 3.61
CA LYS A 25 -3.89 16.24 4.68
C LYS A 25 -2.79 15.61 5.51
N LEU A 26 -1.71 16.34 5.79
CA LEU A 26 -0.63 15.86 6.65
C LEU A 26 -0.87 16.40 8.07
N PRO A 27 -1.45 15.62 9.00
CA PRO A 27 -1.72 16.12 10.35
C PRO A 27 -0.46 16.30 11.20
N LYS A 28 0.59 15.52 10.91
CA LYS A 28 1.85 15.48 11.67
C LYS A 28 3.04 16.13 10.96
N ALA A 29 2.86 16.63 9.74
CA ALA A 29 3.93 17.19 8.92
C ALA A 29 3.39 18.30 8.01
N THR A 30 4.28 19.12 7.44
CA THR A 30 3.91 20.05 6.37
C THR A 30 4.24 19.44 5.01
N HIS A 31 3.51 19.85 3.96
CA HIS A 31 3.85 19.46 2.59
C HIS A 31 5.31 19.82 2.26
N ALA A 32 5.78 20.99 2.68
CA ALA A 32 7.17 21.42 2.48
C ALA A 32 8.19 20.47 3.15
N THR A 33 7.92 20.01 4.37
CA THR A 33 8.79 19.04 5.08
C THR A 33 8.83 17.70 4.37
N VAL A 34 7.67 17.20 3.92
CA VAL A 34 7.58 15.92 3.18
C VAL A 34 8.29 16.02 1.83
N HIS A 35 8.12 17.14 1.12
CA HIS A 35 8.83 17.39 -0.14
C HIS A 35 10.35 17.36 0.06
N ALA A 36 10.86 18.10 1.04
CA ALA A 36 12.29 18.12 1.33
C ALA A 36 12.83 16.73 1.70
N CYS A 37 12.05 15.95 2.47
CA CYS A 37 12.38 14.55 2.79
C CYS A 37 12.46 13.69 1.52
N LEU A 38 11.45 13.75 0.65
CA LEU A 38 11.42 13.00 -0.61
C LEU A 38 12.59 13.36 -1.54
N GLU A 39 12.92 14.64 -1.67
CA GLU A 39 14.08 15.10 -2.45
C GLU A 39 15.40 14.54 -1.87
N ARG A 40 15.55 14.51 -0.54
CA ARG A 40 16.71 13.89 0.14
C ARG A 40 16.80 12.38 -0.10
N LEU A 41 15.65 11.71 -0.23
CA LEU A 41 15.55 10.29 -0.58
C LEU A 41 15.76 10.03 -2.09
N GLY A 42 16.03 11.07 -2.89
CA GLY A 42 16.35 11.00 -4.31
C GLY A 42 15.15 11.00 -5.26
N ALA A 43 13.96 11.33 -4.75
CA ALA A 43 12.72 11.36 -5.53
C ALA A 43 12.51 12.67 -6.31
N ASN A 44 11.77 12.59 -7.41
CA ASN A 44 11.18 13.73 -8.11
C ASN A 44 9.78 14.00 -7.55
N VAL A 45 9.58 15.12 -6.87
CA VAL A 45 8.31 15.38 -6.18
C VAL A 45 7.32 16.14 -7.06
N THR A 46 6.06 15.71 -7.08
CA THR A 46 4.95 16.40 -7.76
C THR A 46 3.78 16.64 -6.79
N ASN A 47 3.07 17.75 -6.98
CA ASN A 47 1.90 18.09 -6.14
C ASN A 47 0.64 17.33 -6.54
N LYS A 48 0.63 16.69 -7.73
CA LYS A 48 -0.55 15.99 -8.24
C LYS A 48 -0.19 14.58 -8.70
N PRO A 49 -0.95 13.56 -8.26
CA PRO A 49 -0.82 12.23 -8.81
C PRO A 49 -1.23 12.23 -10.28
N SER A 50 -0.52 11.43 -11.08
CA SER A 50 -0.78 11.24 -12.50
C SER A 50 -0.47 9.79 -12.89
N LEU A 51 -0.78 9.40 -14.12
CA LEU A 51 -0.41 8.09 -14.67
C LEU A 51 1.11 7.82 -14.69
N LYS A 52 1.94 8.86 -14.54
CA LYS A 52 3.41 8.75 -14.48
C LYS A 52 3.95 8.70 -13.06
N THR A 53 3.08 8.77 -12.05
CA THR A 53 3.48 8.74 -10.65
C THR A 53 3.87 7.31 -10.26
N ASP A 54 5.11 7.13 -9.82
CA ASP A 54 5.65 5.85 -9.40
C ASP A 54 5.22 5.48 -7.98
N LEU A 55 4.98 6.48 -7.12
CA LEU A 55 4.67 6.30 -5.70
C LEU A 55 3.85 7.47 -5.17
N LEU A 56 2.97 7.20 -4.20
CA LEU A 56 2.14 8.20 -3.55
C LEU A 56 2.50 8.31 -2.07
N VAL A 57 2.60 9.51 -1.52
CA VAL A 57 2.64 9.73 -0.07
C VAL A 57 1.25 10.15 0.39
N LEU A 58 0.62 9.32 1.21
CA LEU A 58 -0.74 9.49 1.68
C LEU A 58 -0.78 10.12 3.08
N GLY A 59 -1.26 11.35 3.17
CA GLY A 59 -1.65 11.95 4.44
C GLY A 59 -2.89 11.28 5.06
N GLY A 60 -3.29 11.77 6.24
CA GLY A 60 -4.55 11.39 6.91
C GLY A 60 -5.77 11.59 6.01
N PRO A 61 -6.96 11.16 6.47
CA PRO A 61 -7.98 10.46 5.67
C PRO A 61 -8.01 10.92 4.21
N PRO A 62 -7.66 10.03 3.26
CA PRO A 62 -7.40 10.41 1.89
C PRO A 62 -8.65 11.04 1.29
N GLY A 63 -8.50 12.24 0.72
CA GLY A 63 -9.53 12.80 -0.15
C GLY A 63 -9.75 11.92 -1.39
N PHE A 64 -10.81 12.19 -2.14
CA PHE A 64 -11.22 11.44 -3.33
C PHE A 64 -10.08 11.15 -4.33
N GLU A 65 -9.13 12.09 -4.50
CA GLU A 65 -7.97 11.95 -5.40
C GLU A 65 -6.95 10.90 -4.93
N ALA A 66 -6.76 10.73 -3.63
CA ALA A 66 -5.88 9.71 -3.08
C ALA A 66 -6.51 8.31 -3.18
N ILE A 67 -7.83 8.23 -3.04
CA ILE A 67 -8.59 7.00 -3.25
C ILE A 67 -8.52 6.56 -4.71
N ASP A 68 -8.62 7.49 -5.68
CA ASP A 68 -8.52 7.18 -7.11
C ASP A 68 -7.12 6.69 -7.52
N ALA A 69 -6.07 7.29 -6.96
CA ALA A 69 -4.68 6.87 -7.19
C ALA A 69 -4.38 5.49 -6.57
N LEU A 70 -4.89 5.23 -5.36
CA LEU A 70 -4.87 3.90 -4.74
C LEU A 70 -5.64 2.89 -5.57
N ASP A 71 -6.84 3.26 -6.02
CA ASP A 71 -7.69 2.40 -6.84
C ASP A 71 -6.95 2.06 -8.13
N SER A 72 -6.24 3.01 -8.75
CA SER A 72 -5.40 2.82 -9.94
C SER A 72 -4.19 1.89 -9.74
N GLY A 73 -3.89 1.50 -8.50
CA GLY A 73 -2.81 0.56 -8.17
C GLY A 73 -1.43 1.21 -8.03
N ILE A 74 -1.37 2.53 -7.87
CA ILE A 74 -0.11 3.23 -7.56
C ILE A 74 0.28 2.89 -6.13
N PRO A 75 1.49 2.35 -5.88
CA PRO A 75 1.92 2.04 -4.53
C PRO A 75 2.02 3.31 -3.68
N PHE A 76 1.88 3.17 -2.37
CA PHE A 76 1.86 4.31 -1.46
C PHE A 76 2.81 4.13 -0.27
N LEU A 77 3.14 5.27 0.36
CA LEU A 77 3.80 5.40 1.65
C LEU A 77 2.96 6.31 2.55
N LEU A 78 3.03 6.07 3.85
CA LEU A 78 2.58 7.02 4.87
C LEU A 78 3.71 7.96 5.28
N PRO A 79 3.41 9.12 5.90
CA PRO A 79 4.43 10.04 6.39
C PRO A 79 5.39 9.39 7.38
N ASP A 80 4.91 8.48 8.22
CA ASP A 80 5.74 7.72 9.16
C ASP A 80 6.69 6.75 8.41
N ASP A 81 6.24 6.14 7.30
CA ASP A 81 7.09 5.25 6.47
C ASP A 81 8.30 6.02 5.89
N LEU A 82 8.12 7.30 5.51
CA LEU A 82 9.22 8.15 5.03
C LEU A 82 10.31 8.37 6.07
N ALA A 83 9.92 8.55 7.34
CA ALA A 83 10.87 8.72 8.42
C ALA A 83 11.72 7.45 8.62
N ASP A 84 11.15 6.27 8.38
CA ASP A 84 11.90 5.01 8.42
C ASP A 84 12.79 4.84 7.20
N LEU A 85 12.36 5.26 6.01
CA LEU A 85 13.23 5.30 4.82
C LEU A 85 14.45 6.20 5.06
N GLU A 86 14.30 7.37 5.67
CA GLU A 86 15.43 8.25 6.04
C GLU A 86 16.38 7.58 7.04
N ARG A 87 15.88 6.69 7.89
CA ARG A 87 16.70 5.88 8.81
C ARG A 87 17.36 4.67 8.15
N GLY A 88 17.11 4.45 6.85
CA GLY A 88 17.70 3.36 6.06
C GLY A 88 16.82 2.13 5.91
N ALA A 89 15.54 2.19 6.26
CA ALA A 89 14.61 1.10 5.97
C ALA A 89 14.45 0.93 4.44
N PRO A 90 14.45 -0.32 3.92
CA PRO A 90 14.27 -0.55 2.50
C PRO A 90 12.83 -0.26 2.06
N LEU A 91 12.65 0.35 0.88
CA LEU A 91 11.31 0.63 0.29
C LEU A 91 10.43 -0.63 0.18
N ALA A 92 11.04 -1.78 -0.10
CA ALA A 92 10.36 -3.07 -0.23
C ALA A 92 9.62 -3.52 1.06
N ARG A 93 9.89 -2.89 2.20
CA ARG A 93 9.13 -3.10 3.44
C ARG A 93 7.70 -2.54 3.38
N TYR A 94 7.49 -1.51 2.56
CA TYR A 94 6.23 -0.75 2.52
C TYR A 94 5.48 -0.92 1.20
N VAL A 95 6.18 -1.37 0.16
CA VAL A 95 5.62 -1.60 -1.17
C VAL A 95 5.75 -3.08 -1.50
N GLY A 96 4.61 -3.76 -1.51
CA GLY A 96 4.54 -5.17 -1.89
C GLY A 96 4.86 -5.41 -3.36
N ARG A 97 5.34 -6.60 -3.66
CA ARG A 97 5.65 -7.11 -5.00
C ARG A 97 4.38 -7.50 -5.76
N ARG A 98 4.45 -7.49 -7.10
CA ARG A 98 3.32 -7.82 -8.00
C ARG A 98 3.71 -8.84 -9.07
N ASP A 99 4.79 -9.55 -8.81
CA ASP A 99 5.51 -10.43 -9.73
C ASP A 99 5.68 -11.85 -9.18
N LEU A 100 4.99 -12.19 -8.08
CA LEU A 100 5.00 -13.56 -7.58
C LEU A 100 4.41 -14.49 -8.64
N THR A 101 5.10 -15.59 -8.90
CA THR A 101 4.60 -16.66 -9.76
C THR A 101 3.86 -17.65 -8.89
N GLU A 102 2.57 -17.82 -9.16
CA GLU A 102 1.71 -18.77 -8.44
C GLU A 102 0.86 -19.55 -9.44
N GLN A 103 0.70 -20.85 -9.20
CA GLN A 103 -0.04 -21.75 -10.08
C GLN A 103 -1.55 -21.56 -9.92
N ASP A 104 -2.01 -21.31 -8.69
CA ASP A 104 -3.42 -21.05 -8.38
C ASP A 104 -3.59 -19.71 -7.62
N PRO A 105 -3.67 -18.58 -8.35
CA PRO A 105 -3.78 -17.26 -7.74
C PRO A 105 -5.02 -17.09 -6.85
N ALA A 106 -6.11 -17.80 -7.13
CA ALA A 106 -7.34 -17.71 -6.34
C ALA A 106 -7.15 -18.33 -4.95
N SER A 107 -6.64 -19.57 -4.84
CA SER A 107 -6.37 -20.19 -3.54
C SER A 107 -5.26 -19.48 -2.79
N PHE A 108 -4.27 -18.91 -3.49
CA PHE A 108 -3.30 -18.02 -2.85
C PHE A 108 -3.98 -16.82 -2.23
N ALA A 109 -4.83 -16.13 -2.99
CA ALA A 109 -5.50 -14.92 -2.52
C ALA A 109 -6.42 -15.20 -1.34
N SER A 110 -7.21 -16.29 -1.38
CA SER A 110 -8.05 -16.69 -0.24
C SER A 110 -7.21 -16.92 1.02
N ARG A 111 -6.16 -17.75 0.95
CA ARG A 111 -5.27 -18.01 2.09
C ARG A 111 -4.60 -16.73 2.60
N ARG A 112 -4.21 -15.84 1.69
CA ARG A 112 -3.58 -14.58 2.06
C ARG A 112 -4.55 -13.65 2.78
N LEU A 113 -5.83 -13.64 2.40
CA LEU A 113 -6.87 -12.90 3.11
C LEU A 113 -7.10 -13.45 4.52
N ASP A 114 -7.11 -14.79 4.69
CA ASP A 114 -7.16 -15.42 6.02
C ASP A 114 -5.96 -15.00 6.90
N GLU A 115 -4.73 -15.07 6.36
CA GLU A 115 -3.51 -14.67 7.07
C GLU A 115 -3.50 -13.19 7.48
N LEU A 116 -4.14 -12.34 6.67
CA LEU A 116 -4.20 -10.89 6.91
C LEU A 116 -5.43 -10.47 7.72
N HIS A 117 -6.28 -11.41 8.13
CA HIS A 117 -7.58 -11.10 8.74
C HIS A 117 -7.46 -10.08 9.89
N ASP A 118 -6.58 -10.33 10.86
CA ASP A 118 -6.35 -9.43 12.00
C ASP A 118 -5.97 -8.01 11.55
N ALA A 119 -5.10 -7.88 10.56
CA ALA A 119 -4.69 -6.58 10.03
C ALA A 119 -5.82 -5.87 9.27
N LEU A 120 -6.62 -6.64 8.50
CA LEU A 120 -7.75 -6.12 7.74
C LEU A 120 -8.84 -5.56 8.65
N VAL A 121 -9.07 -6.19 9.81
CA VAL A 121 -10.10 -5.77 10.78
C VAL A 121 -9.56 -4.82 11.87
N ALA A 122 -8.25 -4.54 11.90
CA ALA A 122 -7.60 -3.64 12.85
C ALA A 122 -7.91 -2.15 12.57
N ILE A 123 -9.19 -1.80 12.62
CA ILE A 123 -9.71 -0.44 12.53
C ILE A 123 -10.85 -0.28 13.54
N ASP A 124 -10.87 0.85 14.24
CA ASP A 124 -11.95 1.17 15.16
C ASP A 124 -13.25 1.41 14.41
N THR A 125 -14.23 0.53 14.63
CA THR A 125 -15.60 0.66 14.10
C THR A 125 -16.54 1.34 15.10
N GLY A 126 -16.00 2.06 16.09
CA GLY A 126 -16.80 2.73 17.13
C GLY A 126 -17.44 1.75 18.13
N GLY A 127 -16.87 0.56 18.28
CA GLY A 127 -17.35 -0.48 19.19
C GLY A 127 -18.49 -1.35 18.65
N GLU A 128 -18.92 -1.15 17.40
CA GLU A 128 -19.94 -1.97 16.74
C GLU A 128 -19.33 -3.13 15.96
N VAL A 129 -20.01 -4.28 15.97
CA VAL A 129 -19.65 -5.44 15.15
C VAL A 129 -20.35 -5.35 13.80
N TRP A 130 -19.58 -5.41 12.72
CA TRP A 130 -20.05 -5.35 11.34
C TRP A 130 -19.65 -6.61 10.59
N HIS A 131 -20.63 -7.30 10.03
CA HIS A 131 -20.39 -8.44 9.14
C HIS A 131 -20.49 -7.96 7.69
N ASP A 132 -19.49 -8.27 6.88
CA ASP A 132 -19.40 -7.81 5.50
C ASP A 132 -18.78 -8.90 4.61
N GLU A 133 -18.79 -8.68 3.31
CA GLU A 133 -18.15 -9.50 2.30
C GLU A 133 -17.10 -8.67 1.56
N LEU A 134 -15.84 -9.01 1.75
CA LEU A 134 -14.72 -8.43 1.02
C LEU A 134 -14.58 -9.13 -0.32
N THR A 135 -14.66 -8.38 -1.42
CA THR A 135 -14.28 -8.85 -2.75
C THR A 135 -12.94 -8.25 -3.14
N LEU A 136 -11.95 -9.12 -3.35
CA LEU A 136 -10.64 -8.79 -3.88
C LEU A 136 -10.55 -9.20 -5.36
N THR A 137 -10.13 -8.27 -6.21
CA THR A 137 -9.76 -8.52 -7.59
C THR A 137 -8.27 -8.26 -7.80
N ILE A 138 -7.55 -9.26 -8.29
CA ILE A 138 -6.18 -9.11 -8.80
C ILE A 138 -6.26 -8.94 -10.31
N HIS A 139 -5.78 -7.82 -10.83
CA HIS A 139 -5.78 -7.53 -12.26
C HIS A 139 -4.48 -7.98 -12.93
N PRO A 140 -4.49 -8.29 -14.24
CA PRO A 140 -3.26 -8.66 -14.97
C PRO A 140 -2.17 -7.57 -14.98
N SER A 141 -2.55 -6.32 -14.73
CA SER A 141 -1.62 -5.21 -14.54
C SER A 141 -0.86 -5.24 -13.21
N GLY A 142 -1.22 -6.14 -12.28
CA GLY A 142 -0.74 -6.14 -10.90
C GLY A 142 -1.52 -5.20 -9.97
N ARG A 143 -2.48 -4.45 -10.50
CA ARG A 143 -3.41 -3.64 -9.72
C ARG A 143 -4.31 -4.54 -8.87
N LEU A 144 -4.62 -4.08 -7.66
CA LEU A 144 -5.58 -4.72 -6.76
C LEU A 144 -6.80 -3.82 -6.64
N SER A 145 -7.99 -4.42 -6.66
CA SER A 145 -9.23 -3.74 -6.29
C SER A 145 -9.84 -4.48 -5.11
N ALA A 146 -10.15 -3.76 -4.03
CA ALA A 146 -10.84 -4.31 -2.88
C ALA A 146 -12.13 -3.51 -2.65
N ARG A 147 -13.23 -4.23 -2.51
CA ARG A 147 -14.57 -3.68 -2.25
C ARG A 147 -15.20 -4.38 -1.06
N LEU A 148 -15.74 -3.60 -0.13
CA LEU A 148 -16.64 -4.10 0.91
C LEU A 148 -18.07 -3.94 0.39
N ARG A 149 -18.92 -4.95 0.62
CA ARG A 149 -20.29 -4.95 0.11
C ARG A 149 -21.15 -3.92 0.83
N GLU A 150 -21.12 -3.90 2.16
CA GLU A 150 -21.97 -3.02 2.98
C GLU A 150 -21.23 -1.74 3.39
N LEU A 151 -19.94 -1.84 3.70
CA LEU A 151 -19.08 -0.73 4.12
C LEU A 151 -18.33 -0.08 2.95
N GLY A 152 -18.81 -0.22 1.72
CA GLY A 152 -18.22 0.40 0.54
C GLY A 152 -18.14 1.92 0.62
N GLY A 153 -17.04 2.52 0.17
CA GLY A 153 -16.82 3.98 0.20
C GLY A 153 -16.57 4.58 1.59
N THR A 154 -16.44 3.74 2.62
CA THR A 154 -16.15 4.17 4.00
C THR A 154 -14.65 4.20 4.28
N PRO A 155 -14.21 4.84 5.38
CA PRO A 155 -12.83 4.72 5.86
C PRO A 155 -12.37 3.28 6.14
N THR A 156 -13.31 2.38 6.45
CA THR A 156 -13.05 0.95 6.65
C THR A 156 -12.57 0.29 5.37
N GLU A 157 -13.23 0.56 4.24
CA GLU A 157 -12.82 0.03 2.93
C GLU A 157 -11.44 0.56 2.51
N ASP A 158 -11.16 1.83 2.80
CA ASP A 158 -9.85 2.45 2.54
C ASP A 158 -8.74 1.80 3.38
N HIS A 159 -9.00 1.50 4.66
CA HIS A 159 -8.07 0.75 5.51
C HIS A 159 -7.77 -0.64 4.92
N VAL A 160 -8.80 -1.39 4.55
CA VAL A 160 -8.66 -2.71 3.91
C VAL A 160 -7.78 -2.64 2.66
N ARG A 161 -8.03 -1.65 1.78
CA ARG A 161 -7.18 -1.42 0.60
C ARG A 161 -5.73 -1.17 0.95
N ARG A 162 -5.48 -0.33 1.96
CA ARG A 162 -4.14 0.02 2.41
C ARG A 162 -3.39 -1.20 2.94
N VAL A 163 -4.05 -2.06 3.72
CA VAL A 163 -3.47 -3.33 4.19
C VAL A 163 -3.09 -4.22 3.01
N LEU A 164 -4.03 -4.49 2.11
CA LEU A 164 -3.80 -5.40 0.98
C LEU A 164 -2.70 -4.93 0.04
N GLN A 165 -2.63 -3.62 -0.24
CA GLN A 165 -1.62 -3.07 -1.14
C GLN A 165 -0.18 -3.15 -0.60
N ARG A 166 0.01 -3.31 0.71
CA ARG A 166 1.36 -3.48 1.28
C ARG A 166 1.91 -4.89 1.09
N GLU A 167 1.05 -5.83 0.75
CA GLU A 167 1.39 -7.25 0.66
C GLU A 167 1.84 -7.65 -0.74
N ASP A 168 2.55 -8.77 -0.84
CA ASP A 168 2.94 -9.36 -2.13
C ASP A 168 1.76 -10.10 -2.77
N TRP A 169 1.57 -9.92 -4.08
CA TRP A 169 0.50 -10.58 -4.83
C TRP A 169 1.00 -11.24 -6.12
N PRO A 170 0.37 -12.35 -6.53
CA PRO A 170 0.74 -13.06 -7.75
C PRO A 170 0.39 -12.27 -9.00
N ARG A 171 1.20 -12.46 -10.04
CA ARG A 171 0.85 -12.01 -11.37
C ARG A 171 -0.19 -12.93 -11.97
N VAL A 172 -1.25 -12.35 -12.53
CA VAL A 172 -2.33 -13.11 -13.17
C VAL A 172 -2.40 -12.78 -14.66
N THR A 173 -2.86 -13.73 -15.48
CA THR A 173 -3.07 -13.53 -16.93
C THR A 173 -4.47 -13.05 -17.25
N SER A 174 -5.41 -13.23 -16.34
CA SER A 174 -6.80 -12.76 -16.40
C SER A 174 -7.23 -12.30 -15.01
N PRO A 175 -8.21 -11.37 -14.89
CA PRO A 175 -8.67 -10.91 -13.59
C PRO A 175 -9.09 -12.07 -12.69
N CYS A 176 -8.48 -12.15 -11.51
CA CYS A 176 -8.78 -13.16 -10.49
C CYS A 176 -9.61 -12.50 -9.40
N ASN A 177 -10.79 -13.04 -9.10
CA ASN A 177 -11.71 -12.50 -8.09
C ASN A 177 -11.88 -13.51 -6.96
N VAL A 178 -11.77 -13.04 -5.73
CA VAL A 178 -12.00 -13.82 -4.52
C VAL A 178 -12.92 -13.03 -3.59
N SER A 179 -13.98 -13.69 -3.12
CA SER A 179 -14.86 -13.16 -2.07
C SER A 179 -14.51 -13.83 -0.75
N HIS A 180 -14.45 -13.03 0.31
CA HIS A 180 -14.02 -13.46 1.63
C HIS A 180 -14.94 -12.82 2.68
N PRO A 181 -15.62 -13.61 3.53
CA PRO A 181 -16.42 -13.06 4.61
C PRO A 181 -15.49 -12.38 5.62
N ILE A 182 -15.84 -11.18 6.06
CA ILE A 182 -15.03 -10.41 7.01
C ILE A 182 -15.93 -9.84 8.10
N THR A 183 -15.43 -9.81 9.33
CA THR A 183 -16.17 -9.26 10.47
C THR A 183 -15.30 -8.23 11.17
N PHE A 184 -15.74 -6.99 11.15
CA PHE A 184 -15.12 -5.92 11.92
C PHE A 184 -15.79 -5.85 13.29
N GLY A 185 -15.05 -5.41 14.30
CA GLY A 185 -15.57 -5.33 15.65
C GLY A 185 -14.52 -4.80 16.61
N PRO A 186 -14.84 -4.72 17.92
CA PRO A 186 -13.87 -4.31 18.91
C PRO A 186 -12.66 -5.23 18.86
N ILE A 187 -11.48 -4.65 18.63
CA ILE A 187 -10.21 -5.35 18.72
C ILE A 187 -10.12 -5.85 20.18
N ALA A 188 -10.18 -7.17 20.38
CA ALA A 188 -10.02 -7.73 21.71
C ALA A 188 -8.63 -7.32 22.22
N LEU A 189 -8.60 -6.47 23.25
CA LEU A 189 -7.39 -6.02 23.94
C LEU A 189 -6.67 -7.19 24.62
#